data_AF-A0A316WB23-F1
#
_entry.id   AF-A0A316WB23-F1
#
_cell.length_a   1.000
_cell.length_b   1.000
_cell.length_c   1.000
_cell.angle_alpha   90.00
_cell.angle_beta   90.00
_cell.angle_gamma   90.00
#
_symmetry.space_group_name_H-M   'P 1'
#
loop_
_entity.id
_entity.type
_entity.pdbx_description
1 polymer ?
#
loop_
_entity_poly.entity_id
_entity_poly.type
_entity_poly.pdbx_seq_one_letter_code
_entity_poly.pdbx_strand_id
1 'polypeptide(L)'
;YMCNPADDDVAFLEYDLIASAEYPQTANWQQPEGGRLFAGVDIGRKKDLTVLWILELLGDVLYTRHVERLQNMRKSAQEAILWPWFQRCERICIDATGLGIGWADDAQDQFGEHRVEAVTFTPRVKEALAYPIRGAMEDHKVRIPYDPKI
;
A
#
# COMPACT_ATOMS: atom_id res chain seq x y z
N TYR A 1 10.21 -2.37 -47.59
CA TYR A 1 10.51 -3.12 -46.36
C TYR A 1 10.13 -2.20 -45.22
N MET A 2 8.94 -2.38 -44.65
CA MET A 2 8.43 -1.52 -43.59
C MET A 2 8.88 -2.13 -42.27
N CYS A 3 9.72 -1.40 -41.54
CA CYS A 3 10.04 -1.67 -40.15
C CYS A 3 8.76 -1.44 -39.33
N ASN A 4 8.17 -2.49 -38.78
CA ASN A 4 7.26 -2.36 -37.65
C ASN A 4 8.14 -2.17 -36.41
N PRO A 5 8.08 -1.05 -35.69
CA PRO A 5 8.57 -1.03 -34.32
C PRO A 5 7.68 -2.01 -33.52
N ALA A 6 8.30 -3.04 -32.97
CA ALA A 6 7.68 -3.84 -31.93
C ALA A 6 7.47 -2.91 -30.73
N ASP A 7 6.21 -2.67 -30.38
CA ASP A 7 5.86 -2.22 -29.03
C ASP A 7 6.26 -3.34 -28.07
N ASP A 8 7.48 -3.28 -27.54
CA ASP A 8 7.84 -3.97 -26.30
C ASP A 8 7.36 -3.08 -25.15
N ASP A 9 6.05 -3.08 -24.92
CA ASP A 9 5.41 -2.47 -23.75
C ASP A 9 5.64 -3.39 -22.55
N VAL A 10 6.90 -3.48 -22.10
CA VAL A 10 7.32 -4.33 -20.98
C VAL A 10 6.74 -3.75 -19.70
N ALA A 11 5.89 -4.51 -19.02
CA ALA A 11 5.30 -4.10 -17.75
C ALA A 11 6.41 -3.92 -16.71
N PHE A 12 6.39 -2.82 -15.94
CA PHE A 12 7.41 -2.57 -14.91
C PHE A 12 7.50 -3.70 -13.88
N LEU A 13 6.36 -4.32 -13.55
CA LEU A 13 6.24 -5.56 -12.78
C LEU A 13 5.66 -6.65 -13.69
N GLU A 14 6.47 -7.64 -14.02
CA GLU A 14 6.03 -8.81 -14.78
C GLU A 14 5.04 -9.65 -13.99
N TYR A 15 4.10 -10.30 -14.68
CA TYR A 15 3.07 -11.12 -14.04
C TYR A 15 3.68 -12.23 -13.16
N ASP A 16 4.73 -12.89 -13.66
CA ASP A 16 5.42 -13.94 -12.93
C ASP A 16 6.08 -13.42 -11.64
N LEU A 17 6.57 -12.17 -11.65
CA LEU A 17 7.14 -11.54 -10.47
C LEU A 17 6.07 -11.29 -9.40
N ILE A 18 4.92 -10.76 -9.81
CA ILE A 18 3.76 -10.55 -8.93
C ILE A 18 3.31 -11.89 -8.34
N ALA A 19 3.09 -12.90 -9.19
CA ALA A 19 2.67 -14.24 -8.77
C ALA A 19 3.65 -14.88 -7.78
N SER A 20 4.95 -14.62 -7.94
CA SER A 20 5.99 -15.13 -7.02
C SER A 20 5.96 -14.48 -5.63
N ALA A 21 5.35 -13.31 -5.51
CA ALA A 21 5.15 -12.60 -4.24
C ALA A 21 3.78 -12.91 -3.62
N GLU A 22 2.91 -13.68 -4.29
CA GLU A 22 1.58 -14.00 -3.77
C GLU A 22 1.63 -15.03 -2.64
N TYR A 23 0.69 -14.92 -1.72
CA TYR A 23 0.43 -16.00 -0.78
C TYR A 23 -0.07 -17.26 -1.49
N PRO A 24 0.24 -18.45 -0.97
CA PRO A 24 -0.50 -19.66 -1.33
C PRO A 24 -2.01 -19.45 -1.08
N GLN A 25 -2.86 -19.95 -1.97
CA GLN A 25 -4.32 -19.76 -1.89
C GLN A 25 -4.95 -20.25 -0.57
N THR A 26 -4.29 -21.19 0.13
CA THR A 26 -4.75 -21.74 1.41
C THR A 26 -4.27 -20.96 2.64
N ALA A 27 -3.46 -19.92 2.46
CA ALA A 27 -2.88 -19.17 3.57
C ALA A 27 -3.93 -18.27 4.25
N ASN A 28 -3.99 -18.31 5.58
CA ASN A 28 -4.72 -17.33 6.38
C ASN A 28 -3.88 -16.05 6.53
N TRP A 29 -3.68 -15.33 5.42
CA TRP A 29 -2.77 -14.18 5.38
C TRP A 29 -3.21 -13.02 6.28
N GLN A 30 -4.49 -12.95 6.67
CA GLN A 30 -5.04 -11.88 7.49
C GLN A 30 -4.66 -11.93 8.98
N GLN A 31 -4.10 -13.04 9.45
CA GLN A 31 -3.75 -13.21 10.86
C GLN A 31 -2.37 -12.61 11.15
N PRO A 32 -2.25 -11.56 11.98
CA PRO A 32 -0.95 -11.07 12.43
C PRO A 32 -0.30 -12.05 13.40
N GLU A 33 1.03 -12.10 13.38
CA GLU A 33 1.86 -12.99 14.21
C GLU A 33 2.58 -12.25 15.35
N GLY A 34 2.32 -10.95 15.52
CA GLY A 34 2.87 -10.12 16.60
C GLY A 34 4.10 -9.31 16.20
N GLY A 35 4.38 -9.22 14.91
CA GLY A 35 5.42 -8.36 14.35
C GLY A 35 5.02 -6.88 14.33
N ARG A 36 5.95 -6.06 13.83
CA ARG A 36 5.74 -4.61 13.68
C ARG A 36 4.81 -4.36 12.50
N LEU A 37 3.78 -3.53 12.70
CA LEU A 37 2.81 -3.19 11.67
C LEU A 37 3.12 -1.86 11.01
N PHE A 38 2.90 -1.77 9.71
CA PHE A 38 3.09 -0.60 8.87
C PHE A 38 1.83 -0.37 8.04
N ALA A 39 1.42 0.89 7.91
CA ALA A 39 0.27 1.27 7.10
C ALA A 39 0.71 2.13 5.91
N GLY A 40 0.23 1.79 4.71
CA GLY A 40 0.19 2.68 3.57
C GLY A 40 -1.27 2.99 3.25
N VAL A 41 -1.62 4.26 3.00
CA VAL A 41 -2.99 4.63 2.63
C VAL A 41 -3.00 5.63 1.47
N ASP A 42 -3.84 5.34 0.48
CA ASP A 42 -4.25 6.27 -0.57
C ASP A 42 -5.67 6.75 -0.27
N ILE A 43 -5.90 8.06 -0.31
CA ILE A 43 -7.13 8.69 0.18
C ILE A 43 -8.03 9.10 -0.98
N GLY A 44 -9.20 8.47 -1.04
CA GLY A 44 -10.28 8.77 -1.97
C GLY A 44 -11.60 9.11 -1.27
N ARG A 45 -12.63 9.37 -2.07
CA ARG A 45 -13.99 9.59 -1.54
C ARG A 45 -15.07 9.33 -2.56
N LYS A 46 -15.20 10.21 -3.56
CA LYS A 46 -16.37 10.23 -4.45
C LYS A 46 -16.17 9.35 -5.68
N LYS A 47 -15.09 9.60 -6.41
CA LYS A 47 -14.74 8.87 -7.64
C LYS A 47 -13.78 7.74 -7.29
N ASP A 48 -12.69 8.11 -6.61
CA ASP A 48 -11.62 7.21 -6.23
C ASP A 48 -11.90 6.58 -4.86
N LEU A 49 -11.35 5.37 -4.66
CA LEU A 49 -11.41 4.64 -3.40
C LEU A 49 -10.38 5.20 -2.42
N THR A 50 -10.68 5.10 -1.12
CA THR A 50 -9.61 5.04 -0.12
C THR A 50 -9.15 3.60 -0.01
N VAL A 51 -7.84 3.37 -0.08
CA VAL A 51 -7.24 2.05 0.05
C VAL A 51 -6.22 2.07 1.19
N LEU A 52 -6.47 1.28 2.22
CA LEU A 52 -5.51 1.03 3.30
C LEU A 52 -4.83 -0.31 3.06
N TRP A 53 -3.51 -0.34 3.19
CA TRP A 53 -2.70 -1.55 3.13
C TRP A 53 -1.91 -1.70 4.42
N ILE A 54 -2.08 -2.83 5.11
CA ILE A 54 -1.34 -3.15 6.34
C ILE A 54 -0.33 -4.25 6.07
N LEU A 55 0.93 -3.96 6.39
CA LEU A 55 2.05 -4.89 6.31
C LEU A 55 2.56 -5.21 7.72
N GLU A 56 2.91 -6.47 7.95
CA GLU A 56 3.61 -6.94 9.14
C GLU A 56 5.02 -7.35 8.77
N LEU A 57 6.03 -6.83 9.47
CA LEU A 57 7.41 -7.28 9.30
C LEU A 57 7.68 -8.50 10.18
N LEU A 58 8.00 -9.64 9.55
CA LEU A 58 8.44 -10.87 10.20
C LEU A 58 9.82 -11.25 9.67
N GLY A 59 10.84 -11.10 10.52
CA GLY A 59 12.23 -11.19 10.08
C GLY A 59 12.56 -10.05 9.11
N ASP A 60 12.88 -10.39 7.87
CA ASP A 60 13.18 -9.47 6.77
C ASP A 60 12.08 -9.42 5.68
N VAL A 61 10.94 -10.06 5.93
CA VAL A 61 9.84 -10.16 4.95
C VAL A 61 8.63 -9.35 5.44
N LEU A 62 8.04 -8.57 4.53
CA LEU A 62 6.80 -7.81 4.72
C LEU A 62 5.59 -8.64 4.28
N TYR A 63 4.72 -8.95 5.22
CA TYR A 63 3.52 -9.74 5.02
C TYR A 63 2.28 -8.85 5.01
N THR A 64 1.51 -8.86 3.92
CA THR A 64 0.21 -8.19 3.93
C THR A 64 -0.73 -8.88 4.91
N ARG A 65 -1.31 -8.12 5.84
CA ARG A 65 -2.25 -8.60 6.86
C ARG A 65 -3.64 -8.01 6.75
N HIS A 66 -3.80 -6.87 6.09
CA HIS A 66 -5.11 -6.27 5.84
C HIS A 66 -5.08 -5.39 4.60
N VAL A 67 -6.14 -5.45 3.80
CA VAL A 67 -6.40 -4.49 2.72
C VAL A 67 -7.84 -4.02 2.87
N GLU A 68 -8.03 -2.72 3.12
CA GLU A 68 -9.35 -2.10 3.24
C GLU A 68 -9.62 -1.22 2.03
N ARG A 69 -10.83 -1.30 1.46
CA ARG A 69 -11.25 -0.47 0.33
C ARG A 69 -12.55 0.24 0.69
N LEU A 70 -12.51 1.56 0.79
CA LEU A 70 -13.64 2.38 1.20
C LEU A 70 -14.11 3.26 0.04
N GLN A 71 -15.41 3.17 -0.31
CA GLN A 71 -16.00 3.94 -1.41
C GLN A 71 -17.14 4.82 -0.92
N ASN A 72 -17.17 6.08 -1.37
CA ASN A 72 -18.28 7.01 -1.12
C ASN A 72 -18.63 7.20 0.36
N MET A 73 -17.63 7.06 1.23
CA MET A 73 -17.78 7.23 2.67
C MET A 73 -17.43 8.65 3.11
N ARG A 74 -18.14 9.16 4.12
CA ARG A 74 -17.79 10.42 4.79
C ARG A 74 -16.44 10.25 5.51
N LYS A 75 -15.69 11.35 5.66
CA LYS A 75 -14.40 11.38 6.35
C LYS A 75 -14.47 10.67 7.71
N SER A 76 -15.33 11.12 8.61
CA SER A 76 -15.49 10.51 9.93
C SER A 76 -15.82 9.00 9.92
N ALA A 77 -16.53 8.51 8.92
CA ALA A 77 -16.84 7.09 8.80
C ALA A 77 -15.63 6.27 8.32
N GLN A 78 -14.81 6.86 7.44
CA GLN A 78 -13.54 6.25 7.04
C GLN A 78 -12.55 6.28 8.23
N GLU A 79 -12.45 7.39 8.97
CA GLU A 79 -11.58 7.51 10.16
C GLU A 79 -11.89 6.43 11.20
N ALA A 80 -13.18 6.17 11.46
CA ALA A 80 -13.61 5.13 12.39
C ALA A 80 -13.10 3.71 12.01
N ILE A 81 -12.79 3.48 10.73
CA ILE A 81 -12.22 2.22 10.22
C ILE A 81 -10.69 2.28 10.20
N LEU A 82 -10.12 3.39 9.75
CA LEU A 82 -8.68 3.55 9.55
C LEU A 82 -7.92 3.75 10.88
N TRP A 83 -8.47 4.51 11.83
CA TRP A 83 -7.77 4.95 13.05
C TRP A 83 -7.40 3.76 13.95
N PRO A 84 -8.27 2.75 14.15
CA PRO A 84 -7.90 1.54 14.88
C PRO A 84 -6.67 0.82 14.30
N TRP A 85 -6.47 0.87 12.98
CA TRP A 85 -5.26 0.34 12.36
C TRP A 85 -4.06 1.24 12.61
N PHE A 86 -4.21 2.55 12.43
CA PHE A 86 -3.14 3.51 12.67
C PHE A 86 -2.60 3.45 14.10
N GLN A 87 -3.47 3.28 15.09
CA GLN A 87 -3.08 3.08 16.49
C GLN A 87 -2.07 1.94 16.69
N ARG A 88 -2.23 0.85 15.92
CA ARG A 88 -1.42 -0.37 16.00
C ARG A 88 -0.14 -0.31 15.18
N CYS A 89 -0.06 0.60 14.21
CA CYS A 89 1.07 0.68 13.28
C CYS A 89 2.22 1.51 13.85
N GLU A 90 3.44 1.07 13.65
CA GLU A 90 4.63 1.82 14.04
C GLU A 90 4.86 3.02 13.14
N ARG A 91 4.64 2.84 11.83
CA ARG A 91 4.72 3.92 10.82
C ARG A 91 3.51 3.85 9.89
N ILE A 92 3.03 5.03 9.52
CA ILE A 92 1.88 5.25 8.66
C ILE A 92 2.31 6.21 7.55
N CYS A 93 2.23 5.78 6.30
CA CYS A 93 2.46 6.62 5.13
C CYS A 93 1.12 6.95 4.49
N ILE A 94 0.81 8.23 4.36
CA ILE A 94 -0.44 8.72 3.76
C ILE A 94 -0.10 9.42 2.45
N ASP A 95 -0.76 9.06 1.35
CA ASP A 95 -0.74 9.89 0.14
C ASP A 95 -1.30 11.27 0.49
N ALA A 96 -0.43 12.26 0.58
CA ALA A 96 -0.76 13.64 0.89
C ALA A 96 -0.97 14.49 -0.37
N THR A 97 -1.44 13.89 -1.46
CA THR A 97 -1.88 14.62 -2.65
C THR A 97 -3.38 14.95 -2.59
N GLY A 98 -3.74 16.16 -3.03
CA GLY A 98 -5.14 16.59 -3.10
C GLY A 98 -5.87 16.51 -1.76
N LEU A 99 -6.87 15.63 -1.67
CA LEU A 99 -7.65 15.44 -0.44
C LEU A 99 -6.81 14.92 0.73
N GLY A 100 -5.73 14.18 0.44
CA GLY A 100 -4.90 13.54 1.44
C GLY A 100 -4.11 14.47 2.35
N ILE A 101 -3.89 15.74 1.95
CA ILE A 101 -3.17 16.75 2.76
C ILE A 101 -3.84 16.88 4.14
N GLY A 102 -5.12 17.23 4.17
CA GLY A 102 -5.87 17.36 5.42
C GLY A 102 -6.24 16.03 6.08
N TRP A 103 -5.81 14.90 5.54
CA TRP A 103 -5.86 13.60 6.23
C TRP A 103 -4.54 13.31 6.92
N ALA A 104 -3.43 13.66 6.27
CA ALA A 104 -2.11 13.58 6.86
C ALA A 104 -1.99 14.49 8.08
N ASP A 105 -2.45 15.74 7.98
CA ASP A 105 -2.45 16.70 9.09
C ASP A 105 -3.22 16.14 10.31
N ASP A 106 -4.48 15.73 10.11
CA ASP A 106 -5.31 15.16 11.18
C ASP A 106 -4.70 13.89 11.79
N ALA A 107 -4.08 13.03 10.97
CA ALA A 107 -3.41 11.83 11.46
C ALA A 107 -2.13 12.17 12.24
N GLN A 108 -1.37 13.19 11.82
CA GLN A 108 -0.19 13.68 12.54
C GLN A 108 -0.58 14.28 13.89
N ASP A 109 -1.65 15.08 13.94
CA ASP A 109 -2.19 15.63 15.18
C ASP A 109 -2.60 14.51 16.16
N GLN A 110 -3.20 13.43 15.64
CA GLN A 110 -3.74 12.34 16.45
C GLN A 110 -2.71 11.28 16.86
N PHE A 111 -1.73 10.97 15.99
CA PHE A 111 -0.81 9.84 16.15
C PHE A 111 0.67 10.23 16.22
N GLY A 112 0.98 11.51 15.96
CA GLY A 112 2.32 12.09 16.02
C GLY A 112 3.04 12.12 14.66
N GLU A 113 3.70 13.25 14.38
CA GLU A 113 4.47 13.49 13.14
C GLU A 113 5.60 12.49 12.90
N HIS A 114 6.19 11.93 13.97
CA HIS A 114 7.24 10.92 13.84
C HIS A 114 6.74 9.56 13.34
N ARG A 115 5.45 9.26 13.54
CA ARG A 115 4.83 8.00 13.12
C ARG A 115 4.10 8.15 11.80
N VAL A 116 3.56 9.34 11.51
CA VAL A 116 2.76 9.62 10.32
C VAL A 116 3.57 10.46 9.33
N GLU A 117 3.88 9.84 8.19
CA GLU A 117 4.57 10.47 7.07
C GLU A 117 3.58 10.86 5.97
N ALA A 118 3.53 12.16 5.68
CA ALA A 118 2.82 12.71 4.53
C ALA A 118 3.65 12.52 3.25
N VAL A 119 3.23 11.63 2.35
CA VAL A 119 3.94 11.33 1.10
C VAL A 119 3.31 12.10 -0.05
N THR A 120 4.04 13.03 -0.65
CA THR A 120 3.58 13.71 -1.87
C THR A 120 4.03 12.93 -3.11
N PHE A 121 3.09 12.26 -3.77
CA PHE A 121 3.38 11.47 -4.97
C PHE A 121 3.64 12.34 -6.21
N THR A 122 4.90 12.74 -6.36
CA THR A 122 5.42 13.23 -7.63
C THR A 122 5.84 12.05 -8.52
N PRO A 123 5.95 12.21 -9.86
CA PRO A 123 6.46 11.15 -10.74
C PRO A 123 7.80 10.57 -10.25
N ARG A 124 8.71 11.42 -9.77
CA ARG A 124 10.00 11.01 -9.19
C ARG A 124 9.84 10.18 -7.91
N VAL A 125 8.89 10.53 -7.05
CA VAL A 125 8.61 9.76 -5.82
C VAL A 125 7.98 8.41 -6.18
N LYS A 126 7.06 8.38 -7.15
CA LYS A 126 6.49 7.12 -7.66
C LYS A 126 7.58 6.18 -8.17
N GLU A 127 8.48 6.68 -9.01
CA GLU A 127 9.60 5.90 -9.53
C GLU A 127 10.52 5.42 -8.40
N ALA A 128 10.90 6.30 -7.46
CA ALA A 128 11.75 5.94 -6.33
C ALA A 128 11.13 4.89 -5.39
N LEU A 129 9.80 4.82 -5.30
CA LEU A 129 9.07 3.79 -4.53
C LEU A 129 8.89 2.49 -5.32
N ALA A 130 8.81 2.57 -6.65
CA ALA A 130 8.57 1.41 -7.50
C ALA A 130 9.76 0.42 -7.49
N TYR A 131 11.00 0.91 -7.57
CA TYR A 131 12.19 0.03 -7.58
C TYR A 131 12.37 -0.77 -6.28
N PRO A 132 12.25 -0.21 -5.07
CA PRO A 132 12.30 -0.98 -3.83
C PRO A 132 11.23 -2.06 -3.74
N ILE A 133 10.00 -1.79 -4.20
CA ILE A 133 8.91 -2.79 -4.20
C ILE A 133 9.27 -3.93 -5.15
N ARG A 134 9.72 -3.61 -6.37
CA ARG A 134 10.17 -4.60 -7.34
C ARG A 134 11.30 -5.47 -6.78
N GLY A 135 12.34 -4.86 -6.22
CA GLY A 135 13.44 -5.58 -5.60
C GLY A 135 12.99 -6.46 -4.42
N ALA A 136 12.04 -5.99 -3.61
CA ALA A 136 11.45 -6.80 -2.55
C ALA A 136 10.65 -8.00 -3.09
N MET A 137 9.99 -7.87 -4.24
CA MET A 137 9.33 -9.00 -4.90
C MET A 137 10.36 -9.99 -5.47
N GLU A 138 11.41 -9.49 -6.13
CA GLU A 138 12.49 -10.31 -6.72
C GLU A 138 13.24 -11.10 -5.63
N ASP A 139 13.45 -10.50 -4.46
CA ASP A 139 14.06 -11.12 -3.28
C ASP A 139 13.08 -11.98 -2.45
N HIS A 140 11.81 -12.08 -2.86
CA HIS A 140 10.73 -12.70 -2.08
C HIS A 140 10.56 -12.15 -0.65
N LYS A 141 10.87 -10.87 -0.43
CA LYS A 141 10.74 -10.14 0.83
C LYS A 141 9.42 -9.40 1.00
N VAL A 142 8.46 -9.62 0.10
CA VAL A 142 7.08 -9.18 0.29
C VAL A 142 6.11 -10.31 -0.02
N ARG A 143 5.01 -10.37 0.73
CA ARG A 143 3.87 -11.25 0.48
C ARG A 143 2.59 -10.46 0.32
N ILE A 144 1.94 -10.63 -0.83
CA ILE A 144 0.68 -9.95 -1.20
C ILE A 144 -0.44 -10.97 -1.40
N PRO A 145 -1.69 -10.63 -1.08
CA PRO A 145 -2.82 -11.51 -1.37
C PRO A 145 -3.08 -11.57 -2.87
N TYR A 146 -3.52 -12.73 -3.35
CA TYR A 146 -4.16 -12.81 -4.66
C TYR A 146 -5.57 -12.20 -4.56
N ASP A 147 -5.81 -11.07 -5.22
CA ASP A 147 -7.14 -10.54 -5.47
C ASP A 147 -7.16 -9.99 -6.92
N PRO A 148 -7.94 -10.55 -7.84
CA PRO A 148 -8.03 -10.06 -9.22
C PRO A 148 -8.67 -8.66 -9.34
N LYS A 149 -9.11 -8.06 -8.23
CA LYS A 149 -9.69 -6.72 -8.14
C LYS A 149 -8.83 -5.72 -7.37
N ILE A 150 -7.64 -6.11 -6.92
CA ILE A 150 -6.62 -5.21 -6.38
C ILE A 150 -5.66 -4.84 -7.52
#